data_AF-A0A2P8I6A2-F1
#
_entry.id   AF-A0A2P8I6A2-F1
#
_cell.length_a   1.000
_cell.length_b   1.000
_cell.length_c   1.000
_cell.angle_alpha   90.00
_cell.angle_beta   90.00
_cell.angle_gamma   90.00
#
_symmetry.space_group_name_H-M   'P 1'
#
loop_
_entity.id
_entity.type
_entity.pdbx_description
1 polymer ?
#
loop_
_entity_poly.entity_id
_entity_poly.type
_entity_poly.pdbx_seq_one_letter_code
_entity_poly.pdbx_strand_id
1 'polypeptide(L)'
;MSVDSAHGGTTRTLQSLLMDTGGLADLLDADTVQTWARLSEGLRRSFESFLAQMDGTTRPSYTADLCTAYYAYGKPTRLKEGFLGTKFTGVSTIVVELLEKFMRRNGQWTYLEQQDWFRSGDYVVAVEVNYYPDRSGANDRPEFHKDTAGINVFANLIFANTQPMEATEWFADLEEPSAKRAQWQRDHLPAGYLKDLGLARVALRGKDTGAVPGGVAHKQYTYVSWVDDLVWHSTPAERRRVKFTAEAARRAYPKLNATLAGDFGFVDQELQVAVLGAELVRSFADDPGTHLHRWMVEQKQPVRDIDTARTAWRAVYQGDGGKTRYDQDADTRSRMTWRITGKYAIANSPDPNLPGSEEILETPAGLSNRERSNSLDEHQEALRKVRAANVGTPRAFIRTWVRLVAKDSGELT
;
A
#
# COMPACT_ATOMS: atom_id res chain seq x y z
N MET A 1 -2.71 -9.48 23.92
CA MET A 1 -1.24 -9.61 23.81
C MET A 1 -0.64 -8.40 24.47
N SER A 2 0.02 -8.57 25.61
CA SER A 2 0.61 -7.50 26.42
C SER A 2 1.95 -7.10 25.82
N VAL A 3 2.19 -5.80 25.65
CA VAL A 3 3.42 -5.24 25.09
C VAL A 3 4.36 -4.99 26.26
N ASP A 4 5.21 -5.97 26.57
CA ASP A 4 6.32 -5.77 27.51
C ASP A 4 7.37 -4.87 26.84
N SER A 5 7.49 -3.66 27.39
CA SER A 5 8.43 -2.63 27.02
C SER A 5 9.80 -2.90 27.65
N ALA A 6 10.66 -3.61 26.92
CA ALA A 6 12.10 -3.65 27.18
C ALA A 6 12.85 -3.32 25.89
N HIS A 7 13.09 -2.02 25.64
CA HIS A 7 13.92 -1.54 24.52
C HIS A 7 15.42 -1.70 24.83
N GLY A 8 15.89 -2.94 24.91
CA GLY A 8 17.30 -3.25 24.68
C GLY A 8 17.63 -2.99 23.21
N GLY A 9 18.82 -2.41 22.94
CA GLY A 9 19.25 -1.89 21.64
C GLY A 9 19.45 -2.91 20.52
N THR A 10 18.45 -3.75 20.23
CA THR A 10 18.41 -4.58 19.03
C THR A 10 18.25 -3.69 17.81
N THR A 11 19.19 -3.79 16.86
CA THR A 11 19.08 -3.23 15.51
C THR A 11 17.70 -3.53 14.93
N ARG A 12 16.92 -2.48 14.64
CA ARG A 12 15.62 -2.63 13.99
C ARG A 12 15.87 -3.03 12.54
N THR A 13 15.12 -4.00 12.04
CA THR A 13 15.15 -4.42 10.63
C THR A 13 13.85 -3.97 9.94
N LEU A 14 13.85 -3.86 8.61
CA LEU A 14 12.61 -3.59 7.85
C LEU A 14 11.51 -4.60 8.17
N GLN A 15 11.87 -5.87 8.37
CA GLN A 15 10.92 -6.91 8.77
C GLN A 15 10.22 -6.56 10.11
N SER A 16 10.94 -6.02 11.08
CA SER A 16 10.38 -5.60 12.37
C SER A 16 9.51 -4.35 12.30
N LEU A 17 9.57 -3.64 11.17
CA LEU A 17 8.83 -2.40 10.88
C LEU A 17 7.79 -2.60 9.76
N LEU A 18 7.54 -3.86 9.37
CA LEU A 18 6.72 -4.19 8.20
C LEU A 18 5.38 -3.45 8.20
N MET A 19 4.65 -3.56 9.31
CA MET A 19 3.39 -2.88 9.55
C MET A 19 3.18 -2.73 11.06
N ASP A 20 2.84 -1.54 11.51
CA ASP A 20 2.40 -1.24 12.87
C ASP A 20 1.13 -0.38 12.88
N THR A 21 0.26 -0.60 13.86
CA THR A 21 -0.96 0.18 14.05
C THR A 21 -1.38 0.20 15.52
N GLY A 22 -1.82 1.37 15.98
CA GLY A 22 -2.24 1.58 17.36
C GLY A 22 -2.85 2.96 17.53
N GLY A 23 -3.19 3.33 18.77
CA GLY A 23 -3.53 4.72 19.10
C GLY A 23 -2.25 5.48 19.40
N LEU A 24 -2.19 6.78 19.08
CA LEU A 24 -1.00 7.59 19.40
C LEU A 24 -0.64 7.55 20.89
N ALA A 25 -1.63 7.43 21.80
CA ALA A 25 -1.40 7.32 23.24
C ALA A 25 -0.67 6.03 23.67
N ASP A 26 -0.65 5.00 22.83
CA ASP A 26 0.16 3.80 23.10
C ASP A 26 1.65 4.02 22.81
N LEU A 27 1.97 5.05 22.00
CA LEU A 27 3.30 5.27 21.42
C LEU A 27 3.98 6.56 21.92
N LEU A 28 3.18 7.60 22.17
CA LEU A 28 3.62 8.96 22.45
C LEU A 28 3.17 9.42 23.84
N ASP A 29 3.90 10.38 24.41
CA ASP A 29 3.51 11.05 25.65
C ASP A 29 2.23 11.88 25.47
N ALA A 30 1.54 12.13 26.59
CA ALA A 30 0.26 12.84 26.61
C ALA A 30 0.32 14.24 25.98
N ASP A 31 1.43 14.97 26.17
CA ASP A 31 1.60 16.32 25.62
C ASP A 31 1.70 16.29 24.08
N THR A 32 2.38 15.28 23.54
CA THR A 32 2.49 15.09 22.09
C THR A 32 1.15 14.63 21.49
N VAL A 33 0.40 13.77 22.17
CA VAL A 33 -0.98 13.40 21.76
C VAL A 33 -1.90 14.62 21.77
N GLN A 34 -1.83 15.48 22.81
CA GLN A 34 -2.62 16.71 22.88
C GLN A 34 -2.22 17.71 21.78
N THR A 35 -0.95 17.72 21.40
CA THR A 35 -0.45 18.52 20.28
C THR A 35 -1.07 18.06 18.96
N TRP A 36 -1.12 16.73 18.72
CA TRP A 36 -1.85 16.17 17.57
C TRP A 36 -3.32 16.60 17.58
N ALA A 37 -4.02 16.43 18.70
CA ALA A 37 -5.44 16.77 18.81
C ALA A 37 -5.74 18.23 18.43
N ARG A 38 -4.92 19.18 18.92
CA ARG A 38 -5.05 20.61 18.57
C ARG A 38 -4.72 20.88 17.11
N LEU A 39 -3.66 20.26 16.59
CA LEU A 39 -3.23 20.40 15.20
C LEU A 39 -4.30 19.88 14.24
N SER A 40 -4.82 18.67 14.46
CA SER A 40 -5.83 18.05 13.59
C SER A 40 -7.13 18.86 13.57
N GLU A 41 -7.54 19.41 14.71
CA GLU A 41 -8.72 20.29 14.80
C GLU A 41 -8.48 21.65 14.11
N GLY A 42 -7.27 22.19 14.24
CA GLY A 42 -6.84 23.39 13.49
C GLY A 42 -6.95 23.16 11.98
N LEU A 43 -6.31 22.10 11.48
CA LEU A 43 -6.35 21.70 10.08
C LEU A 43 -7.79 21.48 9.61
N ARG A 44 -8.61 20.74 10.35
CA ARG A 44 -10.03 20.51 9.99
C ARG A 44 -10.79 21.81 9.77
N ARG A 45 -10.72 22.75 10.72
CA ARG A 45 -11.39 24.07 10.61
C ARG A 45 -10.86 24.90 9.44
N SER A 46 -9.55 24.86 9.22
CA SER A 46 -8.91 25.59 8.13
C SER A 46 -9.33 25.13 6.73
N PHE A 47 -9.72 23.86 6.58
CA PHE A 47 -10.14 23.29 5.30
C PHE A 47 -11.67 23.19 5.15
N GLU A 48 -12.46 23.46 6.19
CA GLU A 48 -13.92 23.28 6.18
C GLU A 48 -14.61 24.10 5.08
N SER A 49 -14.31 25.40 4.99
CA SER A 49 -14.91 26.28 3.96
C SER A 49 -14.48 25.91 2.54
N PHE A 50 -13.24 25.45 2.40
CA PHE A 50 -12.69 25.02 1.11
C PHE A 50 -13.34 23.71 0.65
N LEU A 51 -13.50 22.72 1.53
CA LEU A 51 -14.17 21.45 1.21
C LEU A 51 -15.66 21.63 0.91
N ALA A 52 -16.32 22.63 1.51
CA ALA A 52 -17.71 22.94 1.22
C ALA A 52 -17.95 23.41 -0.23
N GLN A 53 -16.89 23.88 -0.90
CA GLN A 53 -16.94 24.34 -2.30
C GLN A 53 -16.56 23.23 -3.31
N MET A 54 -16.06 22.10 -2.82
CA MET A 54 -15.66 20.98 -3.67
C MET A 54 -16.85 20.08 -3.97
N ASP A 55 -16.90 19.58 -5.20
CA ASP A 55 -17.84 18.51 -5.53
C ASP A 55 -17.49 17.20 -4.81
N GLY A 56 -18.47 16.29 -4.70
CA GLY A 56 -18.31 15.03 -3.98
C GLY A 56 -17.33 14.03 -4.63
N THR A 57 -16.89 14.25 -5.87
CA THR A 57 -15.93 13.37 -6.55
C THR A 57 -14.49 13.83 -6.37
N THR A 58 -14.25 15.14 -6.34
CA THR A 58 -12.94 15.75 -6.13
C THR A 58 -12.56 15.71 -4.66
N ARG A 59 -13.53 15.94 -3.77
CA ARG A 59 -13.32 16.06 -2.32
C ARG A 59 -12.58 14.85 -1.70
N PRO A 60 -12.95 13.58 -1.96
CA PRO A 60 -12.23 12.43 -1.41
C PRO A 60 -10.79 12.34 -1.90
N SER A 61 -10.51 12.82 -3.12
CA SER A 61 -9.19 12.73 -3.74
C SER A 61 -8.22 13.83 -3.29
N TYR A 62 -8.75 14.94 -2.76
CA TYR A 62 -7.98 16.15 -2.47
C TYR A 62 -6.92 15.94 -1.40
N THR A 63 -5.76 16.55 -1.64
CA THR A 63 -4.59 16.55 -0.76
C THR A 63 -4.04 17.96 -0.61
N ALA A 64 -3.63 18.28 0.61
CA ALA A 64 -2.92 19.52 0.92
C ALA A 64 -1.46 19.21 1.27
N ASP A 65 -0.51 19.72 0.49
CA ASP A 65 0.91 19.63 0.80
C ASP A 65 1.24 20.61 1.92
N LEU A 66 1.62 20.08 3.08
CA LEU A 66 1.96 20.88 4.25
C LEU A 66 3.43 21.32 4.17
N CYS A 67 4.35 20.36 4.09
CA CYS A 67 5.78 20.62 4.00
C CYS A 67 6.58 19.38 3.59
N THR A 68 7.86 19.60 3.28
CA THR A 68 8.88 18.56 3.19
C THR A 68 10.02 18.90 4.15
N ALA A 69 10.33 17.99 5.07
CA ALA A 69 11.48 18.10 5.97
C ALA A 69 12.65 17.26 5.44
N TYR A 70 13.81 17.89 5.26
CA TYR A 70 15.04 17.25 4.80
C TYR A 70 16.00 17.09 5.97
N TYR A 71 16.40 15.85 6.20
CA TYR A 71 17.34 15.46 7.25
C TYR A 71 18.61 14.93 6.58
N ALA A 72 19.71 15.65 6.76
CA ALA A 72 21.03 15.21 6.34
C ALA A 72 21.87 14.89 7.59
N TYR A 73 22.68 13.84 7.52
CA TYR A 73 23.46 13.39 8.67
C TYR A 73 24.37 14.50 9.22
N GLY A 74 24.26 14.76 10.53
CA GLY A 74 25.04 15.80 11.21
C GLY A 74 24.71 17.23 10.81
N LYS A 75 23.58 17.47 10.11
CA LYS A 75 23.13 18.81 9.71
C LYS A 75 21.78 19.16 10.35
N PRO A 76 21.49 20.45 10.57
CA PRO A 76 20.16 20.89 10.97
C PRO A 76 19.12 20.50 9.91
N THR A 77 17.91 20.19 10.37
CA THR A 77 16.76 19.92 9.48
C THR A 77 16.45 21.15 8.63
N ARG A 78 16.33 20.94 7.32
CA ARG A 78 15.85 21.98 6.39
C ARG A 78 14.38 21.75 6.08
N LEU A 79 13.57 22.79 6.23
CA LEU A 79 12.15 22.75 5.95
C LEU A 79 11.83 23.46 4.64
N LYS A 80 11.07 22.78 3.76
CA LYS A 80 10.46 23.39 2.58
C LYS A 80 8.95 23.45 2.82
N GLU A 81 8.42 24.65 2.92
CA GLU A 81 6.99 24.87 3.07
C GLU A 81 6.24 24.42 1.81
N GLY A 82 5.14 23.71 1.99
CA GLY A 82 4.20 23.42 0.92
C GLY A 82 3.39 24.67 0.57
N PHE A 83 2.68 24.63 -0.57
CA PHE A 83 1.85 25.75 -1.03
C PHE A 83 0.87 26.22 0.05
N LEU A 84 0.35 25.29 0.86
CA LEU A 84 -0.58 25.60 1.94
C LEU A 84 0.09 25.79 3.30
N GLY A 85 1.31 25.29 3.50
CA GLY A 85 2.13 25.60 4.69
C GLY A 85 2.36 27.11 4.85
N THR A 86 2.51 27.83 3.74
CA THR A 86 2.65 29.31 3.75
C THR A 86 1.40 30.05 4.25
N LYS A 87 0.22 29.42 4.19
CA LYS A 87 -1.03 30.02 4.69
C LYS A 87 -1.24 29.79 6.19
N PHE A 88 -0.51 28.84 6.79
CA PHE A 88 -0.65 28.47 8.19
C PHE A 88 0.71 28.55 8.89
N THR A 89 1.10 29.78 9.27
CA THR A 89 2.38 30.03 9.94
C THR A 89 2.59 29.09 11.13
N GLY A 90 3.69 28.33 11.12
CA GLY A 90 4.10 27.46 12.22
C GLY A 90 3.49 26.05 12.21
N VAL A 91 2.54 25.73 11.33
CA VAL A 91 1.98 24.37 11.24
C VAL A 91 3.06 23.35 10.87
N SER A 92 3.90 23.69 9.90
CA SER A 92 4.95 22.79 9.40
C SER A 92 5.97 22.43 10.49
N THR A 93 6.38 23.38 11.33
CA THR A 93 7.26 23.10 12.47
C THR A 93 6.61 22.13 13.45
N ILE A 94 5.36 22.37 13.87
CA ILE A 94 4.64 21.52 14.83
C ILE A 94 4.48 20.10 14.28
N VAL A 95 4.10 19.99 13.00
CA VAL A 95 3.93 18.72 12.28
C VAL A 95 5.25 17.94 12.26
N VAL A 96 6.35 18.59 11.90
CA VAL A 96 7.67 17.96 11.80
C VAL A 96 8.18 17.49 13.15
N GLU A 97 8.03 18.29 14.20
CA GLU A 97 8.40 17.89 15.58
C GLU A 97 7.59 16.68 16.06
N LEU A 98 6.28 16.67 15.81
CA LEU A 98 5.42 15.54 16.12
C LEU A 98 5.85 14.28 15.36
N LEU A 99 6.12 14.40 14.06
CA LEU A 99 6.50 13.29 13.20
C LEU A 99 7.87 12.73 13.58
N GLU A 100 8.85 13.56 13.94
CA GLU A 100 10.14 13.08 14.40
C GLU A 100 9.99 12.24 15.68
N LYS A 101 9.21 12.73 16.66
CA LYS A 101 8.90 11.96 17.88
C LYS A 101 8.21 10.64 17.55
N PHE A 102 7.22 10.66 16.66
CA PHE A 102 6.52 9.48 16.18
C PHE A 102 7.49 8.47 15.54
N MET A 103 8.27 8.88 14.54
CA MET A 103 9.19 8.01 13.81
C MET A 103 10.29 7.43 14.71
N ARG A 104 10.78 8.19 15.71
CA ARG A 104 11.73 7.69 16.72
C ARG A 104 11.10 6.63 17.61
N ARG A 105 9.91 6.88 18.15
CA ARG A 105 9.19 5.92 19.02
C ARG A 105 8.78 4.67 18.26
N ASN A 106 8.40 4.82 17.00
CA ASN A 106 8.05 3.72 16.10
C ASN A 106 9.29 2.96 15.56
N GLY A 107 10.50 3.41 15.89
CA GLY A 107 11.76 2.74 15.49
C GLY A 107 12.20 2.95 14.04
N GLN A 108 11.41 3.65 13.22
CA GLN A 108 11.75 4.01 11.84
C GLN A 108 13.02 4.87 11.79
N TRP A 109 13.10 5.87 12.66
CA TRP A 109 14.24 6.77 12.69
C TRP A 109 15.51 6.06 13.16
N THR A 110 15.39 5.16 14.15
CA THR A 110 16.50 4.31 14.59
C THR A 110 17.04 3.45 13.46
N TYR A 111 16.17 2.89 12.61
CA TYR A 111 16.58 2.15 11.43
C TYR A 111 17.38 3.04 10.46
N LEU A 112 16.85 4.24 10.12
CA LEU A 112 17.48 5.18 9.18
C LEU A 112 18.84 5.69 9.68
N GLU A 113 18.95 6.06 10.96
CA GLU A 113 20.18 6.54 11.59
C GLU A 113 21.31 5.50 11.61
N GLN A 114 21.00 4.22 11.43
CA GLN A 114 21.96 3.12 11.42
C GLN A 114 22.52 2.81 10.03
N GLN A 115 21.97 3.43 8.98
CA GLN A 115 22.33 3.11 7.61
C GLN A 115 23.62 3.82 7.16
N ASP A 116 24.51 3.08 6.53
CA ASP A 116 25.78 3.61 6.03
C ASP A 116 25.57 4.72 4.99
N TRP A 117 24.61 4.54 4.08
CA TRP A 117 24.26 5.52 3.04
C TRP A 117 23.73 6.85 3.60
N PHE A 118 23.17 6.83 4.81
CA PHE A 118 22.70 8.03 5.50
C PHE A 118 23.87 8.70 6.22
N ARG A 119 24.65 7.92 6.97
CA ARG A 119 25.82 8.39 7.74
C ARG A 119 26.93 8.94 6.88
N SER A 120 27.14 8.39 5.68
CA SER A 120 28.10 8.92 4.70
C SER A 120 27.65 10.26 4.10
N GLY A 121 26.35 10.59 4.21
CA GLY A 121 25.75 11.74 3.55
C GLY A 121 25.51 11.53 2.06
N ASP A 122 25.57 10.29 1.55
CA ASP A 122 25.26 9.99 0.15
C ASP A 122 23.77 10.17 -0.16
N TYR A 123 22.92 9.98 0.84
CA TYR A 123 21.49 10.26 0.76
C TYR A 123 21.01 11.10 1.95
N VAL A 124 20.01 11.91 1.67
CA VAL A 124 19.21 12.71 2.61
C VAL A 124 17.86 12.00 2.80
N VAL A 125 17.34 12.01 4.02
CA VAL A 125 15.96 11.56 4.26
C VAL A 125 15.03 12.75 4.06
N ALA A 126 14.10 12.65 3.11
CA ALA A 126 13.04 13.63 2.91
C ALA A 126 11.72 13.06 3.45
N VAL A 127 11.10 13.77 4.40
CA VAL A 127 9.78 13.44 4.93
C VAL A 127 8.78 14.42 4.36
N GLU A 128 8.01 13.96 3.38
CA GLU A 128 6.90 14.73 2.83
C GLU A 128 5.67 14.54 3.70
N VAL A 129 4.93 15.63 3.94
CA VAL A 129 3.72 15.61 4.74
C VAL A 129 2.56 16.19 3.97
N ASN A 130 1.53 15.36 3.75
CA ASN A 130 0.28 15.76 3.13
C ASN A 130 -0.86 15.63 4.14
N TYR A 131 -1.83 16.53 4.08
CA TYR A 131 -3.06 16.43 4.83
C TYR A 131 -4.20 16.00 3.91
N TYR A 132 -4.92 14.97 4.33
CA TYR A 132 -6.16 14.50 3.73
C TYR A 132 -7.30 15.01 4.61
N PRO A 133 -8.00 16.09 4.22
CA PRO A 133 -9.05 16.66 5.05
C PRO A 133 -10.32 15.81 5.02
N ASP A 134 -10.53 15.03 3.96
CA ASP A 134 -11.63 14.08 3.86
C ASP A 134 -11.29 12.96 2.86
N ARG A 135 -11.23 11.73 3.34
CA ARG A 135 -11.10 10.51 2.52
C ARG A 135 -12.30 9.57 2.70
N SER A 136 -13.45 10.13 3.08
CA SER A 136 -14.73 9.39 3.14
C SER A 136 -15.20 8.99 1.73
N GLY A 137 -16.01 7.94 1.65
CA GLY A 137 -16.61 7.49 0.37
C GLY A 137 -15.67 6.69 -0.54
N ALA A 138 -14.49 6.29 -0.08
CA ALA A 138 -13.55 5.51 -0.89
C ALA A 138 -14.02 4.05 -1.05
N ASN A 139 -14.35 3.71 -2.29
CA ASN A 139 -14.49 2.38 -2.88
C ASN A 139 -15.47 1.38 -2.21
N ASP A 140 -16.40 0.87 -3.01
CA ASP A 140 -17.27 -0.25 -2.65
C ASP A 140 -16.53 -1.61 -2.66
N ARG A 141 -15.36 -1.66 -3.31
CA ARG A 141 -14.52 -2.85 -3.50
C ARG A 141 -13.08 -2.64 -3.04
N PRO A 142 -12.40 -3.69 -2.58
CA PRO A 142 -11.00 -3.57 -2.19
C PRO A 142 -10.14 -3.25 -3.42
N GLU A 143 -9.27 -2.27 -3.27
CA GLU A 143 -8.28 -1.83 -4.25
C GLU A 143 -6.92 -1.86 -3.58
N PHE A 144 -6.21 -2.98 -3.74
CA PHE A 144 -4.89 -3.11 -3.14
C PHE A 144 -3.88 -2.31 -3.94
N HIS A 145 -3.13 -1.45 -3.27
CA HIS A 145 -2.11 -0.63 -3.90
C HIS A 145 -0.89 -0.49 -2.99
N LYS A 146 0.15 0.08 -3.58
CA LYS A 146 1.29 0.66 -2.87
C LYS A 146 1.21 2.17 -3.00
N ASP A 147 1.77 2.90 -2.06
CA ASP A 147 1.66 4.36 -2.08
C ASP A 147 2.55 5.00 -3.15
N THR A 148 3.66 4.34 -3.53
CA THR A 148 4.63 4.91 -4.47
C THR A 148 5.22 3.89 -5.44
N ALA A 149 6.07 4.40 -6.34
CA ALA A 149 6.87 3.66 -7.30
C ALA A 149 7.90 2.72 -6.67
N GLY A 150 7.82 2.49 -5.35
CA GLY A 150 8.79 1.77 -4.56
C GLY A 150 10.02 2.59 -4.22
N ILE A 151 9.97 3.93 -4.33
CA ILE A 151 11.06 4.85 -3.97
C ILE A 151 10.92 5.42 -2.55
N ASN A 152 9.84 5.08 -1.85
CA ASN A 152 9.68 5.35 -0.43
C ASN A 152 10.25 4.22 0.43
N VAL A 153 10.72 4.60 1.61
CA VAL A 153 11.08 3.66 2.68
C VAL A 153 9.85 3.30 3.50
N PHE A 154 9.23 4.33 4.08
CA PHE A 154 8.09 4.18 4.97
C PHE A 154 6.94 5.07 4.51
N ALA A 155 5.73 4.61 4.80
CA ALA A 155 4.53 5.42 4.76
C ALA A 155 3.86 5.40 6.13
N ASN A 156 3.29 6.54 6.52
CA ASN A 156 2.56 6.66 7.78
C ASN A 156 1.26 7.41 7.56
N LEU A 157 0.21 6.98 8.25
CA LEU A 157 -1.06 7.68 8.38
C LEU A 157 -1.30 7.96 9.86
N ILE A 158 -1.57 9.20 10.22
CA ILE A 158 -1.98 9.59 11.57
C ILE A 158 -3.35 10.25 11.48
N PHE A 159 -4.35 9.57 12.02
CA PHE A 159 -5.75 9.92 11.86
C PHE A 159 -6.25 10.88 12.93
N ALA A 160 -7.18 11.74 12.55
CA ALA A 160 -7.85 12.68 13.46
C ALA A 160 -9.06 12.05 14.17
N ASN A 161 -9.19 10.72 14.15
CA ASN A 161 -10.39 10.04 14.61
C ASN A 161 -10.53 10.07 16.14
N THR A 162 -11.71 10.42 16.62
CA THR A 162 -12.08 10.34 18.05
C THR A 162 -13.04 9.18 18.34
N GLN A 163 -13.53 8.53 17.29
CA GLN A 163 -14.41 7.37 17.30
C GLN A 163 -13.80 6.26 16.41
N PRO A 164 -14.30 5.01 16.50
CA PRO A 164 -13.87 3.96 15.60
C PRO A 164 -14.04 4.34 14.13
N MET A 165 -13.10 3.90 13.29
CA MET A 165 -13.11 4.21 11.85
C MET A 165 -12.51 3.09 11.02
N GLU A 166 -12.71 3.15 9.71
CA GLU A 166 -12.05 2.32 8.74
C GLU A 166 -10.58 2.74 8.63
N ALA A 167 -9.66 1.89 9.08
CA ALA A 167 -8.22 2.12 8.94
C ALA A 167 -7.75 1.53 7.61
N THR A 168 -6.94 0.48 7.67
CA THR A 168 -6.32 -0.14 6.49
C THR A 168 -6.42 -1.65 6.62
N GLU A 169 -6.64 -2.34 5.50
CA GLU A 169 -6.37 -3.76 5.35
C GLU A 169 -5.08 -3.94 4.56
N TRP A 170 -4.30 -4.97 4.88
CA TRP A 170 -2.97 -5.10 4.29
C TRP A 170 -2.48 -6.53 4.24
N PHE A 171 -1.48 -6.79 3.40
CA PHE A 171 -0.70 -8.01 3.45
C PHE A 171 0.74 -7.78 2.98
N ALA A 172 1.65 -8.64 3.44
CA ALA A 172 3.05 -8.58 3.07
C ALA A 172 3.25 -8.93 1.58
N ASP A 173 4.02 -8.09 0.88
CA ASP A 173 4.61 -8.43 -0.41
C ASP A 173 5.86 -9.28 -0.21
N LEU A 174 5.81 -10.52 -0.71
CA LEU A 174 6.85 -11.52 -0.50
C LEU A 174 7.73 -11.70 -1.75
N GLU A 175 7.36 -11.05 -2.85
CA GLU A 175 8.01 -11.20 -4.14
C GLU A 175 8.77 -9.94 -4.52
N GLU A 176 9.76 -10.11 -5.38
CA GLU A 176 10.45 -8.99 -5.98
C GLU A 176 9.50 -8.21 -6.90
N PRO A 177 9.68 -6.89 -7.05
CA PRO A 177 8.90 -6.05 -7.96
C PRO A 177 8.98 -6.51 -9.43
N SER A 178 8.07 -5.99 -10.25
CA SER A 178 8.18 -6.02 -11.71
C SER A 178 9.54 -5.49 -12.19
N ALA A 179 9.98 -5.88 -13.39
CA ALA A 179 11.28 -5.46 -13.91
C ALA A 179 11.41 -3.92 -13.99
N LYS A 180 10.33 -3.25 -14.40
CA LYS A 180 10.26 -1.79 -14.50
C LYS A 180 10.39 -1.12 -13.13
N ARG A 181 9.60 -1.56 -12.13
CA ARG A 181 9.67 -1.00 -10.77
C ARG A 181 11.01 -1.31 -10.10
N ALA A 182 11.56 -2.52 -10.31
CA ALA A 182 12.89 -2.88 -9.84
C ALA A 182 13.99 -1.98 -10.44
N GLN A 183 13.84 -1.54 -11.69
CA GLN A 183 14.77 -0.62 -12.32
C GLN A 183 14.70 0.77 -11.67
N TRP A 184 13.50 1.32 -11.49
CA TRP A 184 13.32 2.59 -10.77
C TRP A 184 13.92 2.54 -9.37
N GLN A 185 13.71 1.45 -8.64
CA GLN A 185 14.31 1.26 -7.34
C GLN A 185 15.85 1.30 -7.39
N ARG A 186 16.47 0.64 -8.37
CA ARG A 186 17.95 0.67 -8.54
C ARG A 186 18.47 2.07 -8.88
N ASP A 187 17.71 2.84 -9.64
CA ASP A 187 18.13 4.16 -10.10
C ASP A 187 18.02 5.23 -9.00
N HIS A 188 17.14 5.03 -8.01
CA HIS A 188 16.83 6.05 -7.00
C HIS A 188 17.18 5.68 -5.55
N LEU A 189 17.37 4.39 -5.24
CA LEU A 189 17.59 3.94 -3.87
C LEU A 189 19.01 3.41 -3.65
N PRO A 190 19.57 3.57 -2.44
CA PRO A 190 20.88 3.03 -2.11
C PRO A 190 20.85 1.50 -2.14
N ALA A 191 21.91 0.90 -2.68
CA ALA A 191 22.05 -0.57 -2.78
C ALA A 191 21.91 -1.28 -1.41
N GLY A 192 22.35 -0.64 -0.32
CA GLY A 192 22.16 -1.15 1.04
C GLY A 192 20.68 -1.30 1.42
N TYR A 193 19.85 -0.32 1.08
CA TYR A 193 18.41 -0.40 1.33
C TYR A 193 17.73 -1.47 0.47
N LEU A 194 18.11 -1.60 -0.80
CA LEU A 194 17.60 -2.65 -1.69
C LEU A 194 17.94 -4.05 -1.19
N LYS A 195 19.15 -4.23 -0.64
CA LYS A 195 19.55 -5.47 0.03
C LYS A 195 18.67 -5.77 1.24
N ASP A 196 18.38 -4.77 2.08
CA ASP A 196 17.52 -4.93 3.26
C ASP A 196 16.09 -5.30 2.87
N LEU A 197 15.55 -4.75 1.77
CA LEU A 197 14.25 -5.17 1.21
C LEU A 197 14.25 -6.65 0.82
N GLY A 198 15.29 -7.10 0.10
CA GLY A 198 15.44 -8.50 -0.29
C GLY A 198 15.53 -9.44 0.92
N LEU A 199 16.31 -9.06 1.94
CA LEU A 199 16.41 -9.82 3.19
C LEU A 199 15.07 -9.87 3.94
N ALA A 200 14.34 -8.77 3.99
CA ALA A 200 13.02 -8.73 4.61
C ALA A 200 12.02 -9.65 3.88
N ARG A 201 11.97 -9.63 2.55
CA ARG A 201 11.14 -10.57 1.76
C ARG A 201 11.45 -12.02 2.08
N VAL A 202 12.74 -12.39 2.08
CA VAL A 202 13.16 -13.76 2.42
C VAL A 202 12.71 -14.14 3.82
N ALA A 203 12.89 -13.25 4.80
CA ALA A 203 12.49 -13.49 6.19
C ALA A 203 10.96 -13.57 6.39
N LEU A 204 10.18 -12.94 5.49
CA LEU A 204 8.71 -12.96 5.53
C LEU A 204 8.10 -14.20 4.84
N ARG A 205 8.77 -14.81 3.86
CA ARG A 205 8.29 -16.04 3.19
C ARG A 205 8.07 -17.22 4.14
N GLY A 206 8.82 -17.28 5.23
CA GLY A 206 8.68 -18.32 6.26
C GLY A 206 7.54 -18.11 7.26
N LYS A 207 6.79 -17.00 7.16
CA LYS A 207 5.71 -16.69 8.08
C LYS A 207 4.36 -16.95 7.43
N ASP A 208 3.51 -17.73 8.08
CA ASP A 208 2.10 -17.81 7.70
C ASP A 208 1.48 -16.44 7.90
N THR A 209 0.99 -15.85 6.81
CA THR A 209 0.36 -14.52 6.83
C THR A 209 -1.13 -14.58 7.09
N GLY A 210 -1.74 -15.77 7.15
CA GLY A 210 -3.17 -15.96 7.42
C GLY A 210 -4.10 -15.14 6.50
N ALA A 211 -5.24 -14.73 7.05
CA ALA A 211 -6.15 -13.77 6.42
C ALA A 211 -5.52 -12.37 6.36
N VAL A 212 -5.88 -11.56 5.36
CA VAL A 212 -5.51 -10.13 5.27
C VAL A 212 -6.00 -9.42 6.54
N PRO A 213 -5.09 -9.00 7.45
CA PRO A 213 -5.45 -8.30 8.68
C PRO A 213 -5.95 -6.88 8.43
N GLY A 214 -6.40 -6.24 9.52
CA GLY A 214 -6.85 -4.85 9.53
C GLY A 214 -8.36 -4.72 9.45
N GLY A 215 -8.84 -3.53 9.06
CA GLY A 215 -10.26 -3.23 8.99
C GLY A 215 -10.67 -2.00 9.79
N VAL A 216 -11.21 -2.24 10.97
CA VAL A 216 -11.68 -1.19 11.86
C VAL A 216 -10.61 -0.90 12.90
N ALA A 217 -10.27 0.38 13.07
CA ALA A 217 -9.49 0.85 14.20
C ALA A 217 -10.40 1.47 15.24
N HIS A 218 -10.25 1.03 16.49
CA HIS A 218 -11.10 1.44 17.61
C HIS A 218 -10.46 2.51 18.51
N LYS A 219 -9.13 2.72 18.39
CA LYS A 219 -8.41 3.66 19.25
C LYS A 219 -8.51 5.07 18.70
N GLN A 220 -8.55 6.05 19.61
CA GLN A 220 -8.49 7.46 19.24
C GLN A 220 -7.10 7.79 18.67
N TYR A 221 -7.09 8.70 17.69
CA TYR A 221 -5.89 9.11 16.98
C TYR A 221 -5.09 7.90 16.54
N THR A 222 -5.74 7.00 15.80
CA THR A 222 -5.09 5.81 15.30
C THR A 222 -3.94 6.23 14.38
N TYR A 223 -2.85 5.48 14.42
CA TYR A 223 -1.82 5.51 13.41
C TYR A 223 -1.74 4.17 12.67
N VAL A 224 -1.24 4.25 11.44
CA VAL A 224 -0.92 3.10 10.59
C VAL A 224 0.43 3.41 9.96
N SER A 225 1.38 2.50 10.07
CA SER A 225 2.77 2.70 9.64
C SER A 225 3.32 1.45 8.99
N TRP A 226 4.02 1.56 7.87
CA TRP A 226 4.55 0.38 7.17
C TRP A 226 5.78 0.68 6.32
N VAL A 227 6.47 -0.39 5.91
CA VAL A 227 7.48 -0.34 4.84
C VAL A 227 6.76 -0.37 3.50
N ASP A 228 6.80 0.73 2.75
CA ASP A 228 5.94 0.94 1.57
C ASP A 228 6.09 -0.20 0.54
N ASP A 229 7.32 -0.56 0.21
CA ASP A 229 7.58 -1.58 -0.80
C ASP A 229 7.26 -3.01 -0.36
N LEU A 230 7.04 -3.26 0.94
CA LEU A 230 6.78 -4.60 1.48
C LEU A 230 5.31 -4.82 1.84
N VAL A 231 4.43 -3.85 1.61
CA VAL A 231 3.03 -3.94 2.01
C VAL A 231 2.10 -3.55 0.86
N TRP A 232 1.20 -4.47 0.52
CA TRP A 232 0.01 -4.16 -0.26
C TRP A 232 -1.10 -3.79 0.68
N HIS A 233 -1.79 -2.67 0.44
CA HIS A 233 -2.82 -2.21 1.35
C HIS A 233 -4.04 -1.61 0.64
N SER A 234 -5.15 -1.52 1.36
CA SER A 234 -6.40 -0.96 0.86
C SER A 234 -7.24 -0.38 1.99
N THR A 235 -8.07 0.60 1.67
CA THR A 235 -9.18 0.97 2.56
C THR A 235 -10.14 -0.22 2.65
N PRO A 236 -10.57 -0.64 3.85
CA PRO A 236 -11.48 -1.76 3.99
C PRO A 236 -12.79 -1.52 3.24
N ALA A 237 -13.16 -2.45 2.37
CA ALA A 237 -14.39 -2.41 1.58
C ALA A 237 -15.49 -3.31 2.15
N GLU A 238 -16.74 -2.87 2.12
CA GLU A 238 -17.88 -3.69 2.57
C GLU A 238 -18.15 -4.91 1.69
N ARG A 239 -17.98 -4.78 0.37
CA ARG A 239 -18.21 -5.90 -0.55
C ARG A 239 -17.11 -6.93 -0.37
N ARG A 240 -17.52 -8.20 -0.26
CA ARG A 240 -16.60 -9.33 -0.28
C ARG A 240 -15.97 -9.45 -1.66
N ARG A 241 -14.79 -10.05 -1.71
CA ARG A 241 -14.19 -10.48 -2.98
C ARG A 241 -15.03 -11.60 -3.57
N VAL A 242 -15.13 -11.62 -4.89
CA VAL A 242 -16.02 -12.55 -5.60
C VAL A 242 -15.39 -13.94 -5.57
N LYS A 243 -16.13 -14.93 -5.10
CA LYS A 243 -15.71 -16.34 -5.22
C LYS A 243 -15.66 -16.70 -6.70
N PHE A 244 -14.52 -17.18 -7.15
CA PHE A 244 -14.28 -17.57 -8.52
C PHE A 244 -14.29 -19.10 -8.65
N THR A 245 -14.81 -19.61 -9.77
CA THR A 245 -14.99 -21.05 -9.99
C THR A 245 -14.34 -21.47 -11.31
N ALA A 246 -14.10 -22.77 -11.49
CA ALA A 246 -13.64 -23.30 -12.77
C ALA A 246 -14.61 -22.97 -13.91
N GLU A 247 -15.93 -23.00 -13.66
CA GLU A 247 -16.93 -22.63 -14.65
C GLU A 247 -16.84 -21.16 -15.06
N ALA A 248 -16.75 -20.25 -14.08
CA ALA A 248 -16.55 -18.82 -14.35
C ALA A 248 -15.25 -18.57 -15.14
N ALA A 249 -14.16 -19.25 -14.78
CA ALA A 249 -12.91 -19.19 -15.52
C ALA A 249 -13.08 -19.66 -16.98
N ARG A 250 -13.76 -20.78 -17.23
CA ARG A 250 -14.03 -21.25 -18.60
C ARG A 250 -14.83 -20.26 -19.43
N ARG A 251 -15.83 -19.60 -18.83
CA ARG A 251 -16.60 -18.53 -19.48
C ARG A 251 -15.75 -17.28 -19.75
N ALA A 252 -14.76 -17.00 -18.91
CA ALA A 252 -13.85 -15.88 -19.05
C ALA A 252 -12.85 -16.04 -20.21
N TYR A 253 -12.42 -17.28 -20.51
CA TYR A 253 -11.38 -17.56 -21.52
C TYR A 253 -11.57 -16.85 -22.87
N PRO A 254 -12.70 -17.01 -23.60
CA PRO A 254 -12.85 -16.40 -24.92
C PRO A 254 -12.81 -14.87 -24.86
N LYS A 255 -13.33 -14.26 -23.78
CA LYS A 255 -13.35 -12.81 -23.59
C LYS A 255 -11.95 -12.26 -23.30
N LEU A 256 -11.21 -12.91 -22.39
CA LEU A 256 -9.83 -12.53 -22.08
C LEU A 256 -8.91 -12.71 -23.29
N ASN A 257 -9.10 -13.78 -24.05
CA ASN A 257 -8.31 -14.01 -25.25
C ASN A 257 -8.60 -12.94 -26.33
N ALA A 258 -9.84 -12.49 -26.44
CA ALA A 258 -10.22 -11.41 -27.36
C ALA A 258 -9.67 -10.04 -26.94
N THR A 259 -9.52 -9.78 -25.63
CA THR A 259 -9.02 -8.49 -25.11
C THR A 259 -7.52 -8.48 -24.78
N LEU A 260 -6.79 -9.55 -25.11
CA LEU A 260 -5.38 -9.74 -24.76
C LEU A 260 -4.44 -8.62 -25.29
N ALA A 261 -4.77 -8.04 -26.44
CA ALA A 261 -4.00 -6.95 -27.06
C ALA A 261 -4.33 -5.56 -26.46
N GLY A 262 -5.47 -5.43 -25.78
CA GLY A 262 -5.89 -4.22 -25.08
C GLY A 262 -5.78 -4.42 -23.57
N ASP A 263 -6.79 -3.99 -22.82
CA ASP A 263 -6.79 -3.97 -21.34
C ASP A 263 -6.64 -5.34 -20.67
N PHE A 264 -6.70 -6.44 -21.44
CA PHE A 264 -6.63 -7.81 -20.95
C PHE A 264 -7.58 -8.07 -19.77
N GLY A 265 -8.81 -7.60 -19.92
CA GLY A 265 -9.88 -7.75 -18.94
C GLY A 265 -11.24 -7.56 -19.59
N PHE A 266 -12.30 -7.82 -18.83
CA PHE A 266 -13.69 -7.55 -19.21
C PHE A 266 -14.58 -7.48 -17.96
N VAL A 267 -15.81 -6.95 -18.07
CA VAL A 267 -16.81 -7.02 -16.99
C VAL A 267 -17.67 -8.27 -17.16
N ASP A 268 -17.63 -9.16 -16.18
CA ASP A 268 -18.52 -10.31 -16.09
C ASP A 268 -19.87 -9.89 -15.51
N GLN A 269 -20.93 -10.08 -16.30
CA GLN A 269 -22.29 -9.65 -15.95
C GLN A 269 -22.95 -10.55 -14.90
N GLU A 270 -22.54 -11.81 -14.78
CA GLU A 270 -23.12 -12.72 -13.79
C GLU A 270 -22.51 -12.45 -12.42
N LEU A 271 -21.19 -12.30 -12.39
CA LEU A 271 -20.43 -11.98 -11.19
C LEU A 271 -20.49 -10.48 -10.82
N GLN A 272 -21.00 -9.65 -11.73
CA GLN A 272 -21.03 -8.19 -11.62
C GLN A 272 -19.64 -7.61 -11.32
N VAL A 273 -18.57 -8.19 -11.87
CA VAL A 273 -17.18 -7.87 -11.52
C VAL A 273 -16.29 -7.78 -12.74
N ALA A 274 -15.30 -6.89 -12.73
CA ALA A 274 -14.23 -6.97 -13.72
C ALA A 274 -13.42 -8.25 -13.50
N VAL A 275 -13.18 -9.01 -14.55
CA VAL A 275 -12.26 -10.14 -14.55
C VAL A 275 -11.03 -9.69 -15.30
N LEU A 276 -9.92 -9.61 -14.56
CA LEU A 276 -8.65 -9.09 -15.07
C LEU A 276 -7.74 -10.28 -15.37
N GLY A 277 -7.28 -10.37 -16.60
CA GLY A 277 -6.44 -11.47 -17.07
C GLY A 277 -5.16 -11.58 -16.27
N ALA A 278 -4.56 -10.47 -15.85
CA ALA A 278 -3.37 -10.46 -15.01
C ALA A 278 -3.62 -11.09 -13.63
N GLU A 279 -4.71 -10.73 -12.95
CA GLU A 279 -5.11 -11.34 -11.68
C GLU A 279 -5.39 -12.84 -11.84
N LEU A 280 -6.04 -13.22 -12.93
CA LEU A 280 -6.38 -14.62 -13.21
C LEU A 280 -5.13 -15.47 -13.48
N VAL A 281 -4.24 -15.00 -14.35
CA VAL A 281 -2.96 -15.66 -14.65
C VAL A 281 -2.14 -15.79 -13.37
N ARG A 282 -2.05 -14.74 -12.56
CA ARG A 282 -1.36 -14.82 -11.26
C ARG A 282 -2.00 -15.85 -10.33
N SER A 283 -3.33 -15.97 -10.32
CA SER A 283 -4.01 -16.96 -9.50
C SER A 283 -3.69 -18.40 -9.90
N PHE A 284 -3.47 -18.68 -11.19
CA PHE A 284 -2.97 -19.98 -11.65
C PHE A 284 -1.51 -20.19 -11.27
N ALA A 285 -0.69 -19.15 -11.37
CA ALA A 285 0.73 -19.19 -11.02
C ALA A 285 0.99 -19.55 -9.54
N ASP A 286 0.05 -19.17 -8.67
CA ASP A 286 0.10 -19.48 -7.24
C ASP A 286 -0.10 -20.98 -6.93
N ASP A 287 -0.58 -21.80 -7.88
CA ASP A 287 -0.80 -23.24 -7.71
C ASP A 287 0.25 -24.06 -8.50
N PRO A 288 1.17 -24.77 -7.80
CA PRO A 288 2.21 -25.59 -8.43
C PRO A 288 1.70 -26.69 -9.37
N GLY A 289 0.44 -27.10 -9.25
CA GLY A 289 -0.18 -28.10 -10.11
C GLY A 289 -0.51 -27.61 -11.52
N THR A 290 -0.51 -26.31 -11.76
CA THR A 290 -0.90 -25.72 -13.04
C THR A 290 0.18 -25.80 -14.11
N HIS A 291 -0.22 -25.83 -15.38
CA HIS A 291 0.68 -25.71 -16.53
C HIS A 291 1.38 -24.36 -16.53
N LEU A 292 0.68 -23.30 -16.16
CA LEU A 292 1.27 -21.97 -16.06
C LEU A 292 2.43 -21.92 -15.05
N HIS A 293 2.24 -22.47 -13.84
CA HIS A 293 3.31 -22.49 -12.84
C HIS A 293 4.55 -23.23 -13.36
N ARG A 294 4.36 -24.41 -13.97
CA ARG A 294 5.46 -25.18 -14.56
C ARG A 294 6.21 -24.37 -15.63
N TRP A 295 5.48 -23.74 -16.54
CA TRP A 295 6.06 -22.87 -17.55
C TRP A 295 6.86 -21.72 -16.92
N MET A 296 6.34 -21.06 -15.89
CA MET A 296 7.05 -19.97 -15.20
C MET A 296 8.37 -20.42 -14.57
N VAL A 297 8.38 -21.61 -13.95
CA VAL A 297 9.59 -22.20 -13.37
C VAL A 297 10.61 -22.53 -14.46
N GLU A 298 10.17 -23.16 -15.55
CA GLU A 298 11.03 -23.54 -16.69
C GLU A 298 11.64 -22.31 -17.38
N GLN A 299 10.83 -21.27 -17.62
CA GLN A 299 11.29 -20.04 -18.27
C GLN A 299 12.01 -19.08 -17.33
N LYS A 300 12.01 -19.36 -16.02
CA LYS A 300 12.49 -18.43 -14.96
C LYS A 300 11.85 -17.04 -15.08
N GLN A 301 10.59 -17.01 -15.52
CA GLN A 301 9.85 -15.77 -15.79
C GLN A 301 8.63 -15.69 -14.86
N PRO A 302 8.76 -15.01 -13.71
CA PRO A 302 7.65 -14.80 -12.80
C PRO A 302 6.59 -13.88 -13.42
N VAL A 303 5.30 -14.15 -13.15
CA VAL A 303 4.19 -13.25 -13.49
C VAL A 303 4.08 -12.22 -12.37
N ARG A 304 4.51 -11.00 -12.66
CA ARG A 304 4.55 -9.89 -11.68
C ARG A 304 3.70 -8.71 -12.10
N ASP A 305 3.49 -8.54 -13.40
CA ASP A 305 2.79 -7.42 -14.00
C ASP A 305 1.92 -7.87 -15.18
N ILE A 306 1.15 -6.93 -15.74
CA ILE A 306 0.26 -7.21 -16.87
C ILE A 306 1.00 -7.73 -18.11
N ASP A 307 2.22 -7.27 -18.38
CA ASP A 307 2.95 -7.65 -19.60
C ASP A 307 3.53 -9.06 -19.52
N THR A 308 4.09 -9.42 -18.35
CA THR A 308 4.50 -10.80 -18.06
C THR A 308 3.29 -11.73 -18.02
N ALA A 309 2.13 -11.28 -17.51
CA ALA A 309 0.89 -12.06 -17.56
C ALA A 309 0.40 -12.31 -19.00
N ARG A 310 0.41 -11.28 -19.87
CA ARG A 310 0.07 -11.42 -21.30
C ARG A 310 1.02 -12.38 -22.00
N THR A 311 2.32 -12.28 -21.72
CA THR A 311 3.35 -13.16 -22.29
C THR A 311 3.10 -14.62 -21.90
N ALA A 312 2.84 -14.88 -20.62
CA ALA A 312 2.53 -16.21 -20.12
C ALA A 312 1.22 -16.76 -20.72
N TRP A 313 0.18 -15.92 -20.86
CA TRP A 313 -1.07 -16.31 -21.51
C TRP A 313 -0.86 -16.77 -22.95
N ARG A 314 -0.09 -16.00 -23.76
CA ARG A 314 0.23 -16.38 -25.14
C ARG A 314 0.98 -17.70 -25.20
N ALA A 315 1.98 -17.87 -24.34
CA ALA A 315 2.83 -19.05 -24.35
C ALA A 315 2.08 -20.32 -23.92
N VAL A 316 1.22 -20.24 -22.91
CA VAL A 316 0.59 -21.43 -22.31
C VAL A 316 -0.79 -21.70 -22.89
N TYR A 317 -1.59 -20.66 -23.13
CA TYR A 317 -3.03 -20.81 -23.38
C TYR A 317 -3.47 -20.45 -24.81
N GLN A 318 -2.58 -19.96 -25.66
CA GLN A 318 -2.86 -19.81 -27.10
C GLN A 318 -2.29 -20.99 -27.91
N GLY A 319 -2.82 -21.17 -29.12
CA GLY A 319 -2.43 -22.24 -30.03
C GLY A 319 -3.00 -23.61 -29.67
N ASP A 320 -2.42 -24.65 -30.27
CA ASP A 320 -2.92 -26.02 -30.17
C ASP A 320 -2.92 -26.53 -28.72
N GLY A 321 -4.10 -26.97 -28.27
CA GLY A 321 -4.34 -27.42 -26.90
C GLY A 321 -4.30 -26.32 -25.83
N GLY A 322 -4.13 -25.05 -26.19
CA GLY A 322 -4.04 -23.93 -25.24
C GLY A 322 -5.28 -23.79 -24.36
N LYS A 323 -6.48 -23.86 -24.96
CA LYS A 323 -7.74 -23.88 -24.23
C LYS A 323 -7.84 -25.09 -23.29
N THR A 324 -7.42 -26.28 -23.73
CA THR A 324 -7.45 -27.49 -22.89
C THR A 324 -6.56 -27.33 -21.67
N ARG A 325 -5.34 -26.79 -21.82
CA ARG A 325 -4.45 -26.47 -20.69
C ARG A 325 -5.09 -25.45 -19.75
N TYR A 326 -5.73 -24.42 -20.27
CA TYR A 326 -6.46 -23.44 -19.48
C TYR A 326 -7.60 -24.07 -18.66
N ASP A 327 -8.42 -24.92 -19.28
CA ASP A 327 -9.52 -25.59 -18.59
C ASP A 327 -9.00 -26.51 -17.46
N GLN A 328 -7.86 -27.19 -17.69
CA GLN A 328 -7.19 -28.02 -16.68
C GLN A 328 -6.60 -27.18 -15.53
N ASP A 329 -6.03 -26.01 -15.82
CA ASP A 329 -5.54 -25.09 -14.79
C ASP A 329 -6.69 -24.51 -13.98
N ALA A 330 -7.82 -24.19 -14.62
CA ALA A 330 -9.05 -23.77 -13.94
C ALA A 330 -9.58 -24.85 -12.98
N ASP A 331 -9.61 -26.10 -13.41
CA ASP A 331 -10.00 -27.23 -12.55
C ASP A 331 -9.05 -27.41 -11.38
N THR A 332 -7.75 -27.39 -11.65
CA THR A 332 -6.70 -27.53 -10.63
C THR A 332 -6.84 -26.44 -9.57
N ARG A 333 -6.89 -25.18 -10.02
CA ARG A 333 -6.99 -24.01 -9.15
C ARG A 333 -8.25 -23.97 -8.30
N SER A 334 -9.38 -24.46 -8.85
CA SER A 334 -10.67 -24.48 -8.16
C SER A 334 -10.75 -25.42 -6.95
N ARG A 335 -9.76 -26.29 -6.77
CA ARG A 335 -9.64 -27.18 -5.59
C ARG A 335 -9.25 -26.42 -4.32
N MET A 336 -8.74 -25.20 -4.48
CA MET A 336 -8.39 -24.30 -3.39
C MET A 336 -9.36 -23.12 -3.37
N THR A 337 -9.37 -22.39 -2.26
CA THR A 337 -10.09 -21.13 -2.17
C THR A 337 -9.65 -20.17 -3.27
N TRP A 338 -10.60 -19.68 -4.08
CA TRP A 338 -10.31 -18.84 -5.22
C TRP A 338 -11.22 -17.61 -5.21
N ARG A 339 -10.60 -16.43 -5.13
CA ARG A 339 -11.33 -15.16 -5.10
C ARG A 339 -10.63 -14.14 -5.99
N ILE A 340 -11.42 -13.23 -6.56
CA ILE A 340 -10.93 -12.08 -7.33
C ILE A 340 -11.42 -10.77 -6.71
N THR A 341 -10.60 -9.72 -6.79
CA THR A 341 -10.94 -8.36 -6.33
C THR A 341 -11.83 -7.64 -7.33
N GLY A 342 -11.57 -7.85 -8.62
CA GLY A 342 -12.16 -7.07 -9.69
C GLY A 342 -11.58 -5.67 -9.86
N LYS A 343 -10.37 -5.44 -9.35
CA LYS A 343 -9.57 -4.24 -9.57
C LYS A 343 -8.10 -4.63 -9.70
N TYR A 344 -7.37 -3.92 -10.55
CA TYR A 344 -5.93 -4.12 -10.63
C TYR A 344 -5.29 -3.75 -9.30
N ALA A 345 -4.22 -4.46 -8.94
CA ALA A 345 -3.37 -3.98 -7.88
C ALA A 345 -2.42 -2.94 -8.45
N ILE A 346 -2.47 -1.74 -7.90
CA ILE A 346 -1.71 -0.59 -8.41
C ILE A 346 -0.41 -0.50 -7.63
N ALA A 347 0.70 -0.86 -8.25
CA ALA A 347 2.02 -0.80 -7.62
C ALA A 347 2.58 0.63 -7.55
N ASN A 348 2.01 1.55 -8.33
CA ASN A 348 2.34 2.97 -8.33
C ASN A 348 1.25 3.76 -9.06
N SER A 349 0.89 4.94 -8.57
CA SER A 349 0.26 6.00 -9.38
C SER A 349 1.33 6.98 -9.86
N PRO A 350 1.11 7.80 -10.90
CA PRO A 350 2.11 8.79 -11.34
C PRO A 350 2.68 9.57 -10.14
N ASP A 351 3.99 9.41 -9.92
CA ASP A 351 4.71 9.91 -8.77
C ASP A 351 5.44 11.19 -9.18
N PRO A 352 5.11 12.37 -8.61
CA PRO A 352 5.75 13.63 -8.97
C PRO A 352 7.24 13.66 -8.65
N ASN A 353 7.70 12.80 -7.75
CA ASN A 353 9.12 12.66 -7.39
C ASN A 353 9.88 11.71 -8.32
N LEU A 354 9.18 11.05 -9.24
CA LEU A 354 9.75 10.21 -10.28
C LEU A 354 9.22 10.66 -11.65
N PRO A 355 9.80 11.73 -12.26
CA PRO A 355 9.34 12.25 -13.54
C PRO A 355 9.31 11.17 -14.63
N GLY A 356 8.18 11.06 -15.32
CA GLY A 356 7.96 10.01 -16.33
C GLY A 356 7.53 8.66 -15.75
N SER A 357 7.30 8.58 -14.44
CA SER A 357 6.60 7.44 -13.87
C SER A 357 5.18 7.33 -14.42
N GLU A 358 4.78 6.10 -14.69
CA GLU A 358 3.42 5.75 -15.10
C GLU A 358 2.82 4.78 -14.09
N GLU A 359 1.52 4.55 -14.22
CA GLU A 359 0.83 3.53 -13.44
C GLU A 359 1.38 2.15 -13.77
N ILE A 360 1.77 1.38 -12.75
CA ILE A 360 2.18 -0.01 -12.91
C ILE A 360 1.12 -0.91 -12.29
N LEU A 361 0.56 -1.78 -13.13
CA LEU A 361 -0.38 -2.81 -12.71
C LEU A 361 0.41 -4.09 -12.39
N GLU A 362 0.53 -4.39 -11.10
CA GLU A 362 1.16 -5.62 -10.64
C GLU A 362 0.14 -6.64 -10.15
N THR A 363 0.61 -7.88 -9.98
CA THR A 363 -0.23 -9.01 -9.60
C THR A 363 0.31 -9.62 -8.30
N PRO A 364 -0.15 -9.15 -7.13
CA PRO A 364 0.39 -9.60 -5.85
C PRO A 364 0.16 -11.10 -5.63
N ALA A 365 1.23 -11.79 -5.26
CA ALA A 365 1.22 -13.20 -4.95
C ALA A 365 0.26 -13.56 -3.81
N GLY A 366 -0.52 -14.62 -3.99
CA GLY A 366 -1.39 -15.15 -2.95
C GLY A 366 -2.62 -14.29 -2.65
N LEU A 367 -2.79 -13.13 -3.30
CA LEU A 367 -3.99 -12.31 -3.13
C LEU A 367 -5.25 -13.15 -3.37
N SER A 368 -5.27 -13.96 -4.43
CA SER A 368 -6.42 -14.80 -4.80
C SER A 368 -6.79 -15.89 -3.76
N ASN A 369 -5.85 -16.25 -2.89
CA ASN A 369 -5.98 -17.34 -1.90
C ASN A 369 -6.37 -16.83 -0.51
N ARG A 370 -5.88 -15.65 -0.13
CA ARG A 370 -6.12 -15.09 1.21
C ARG A 370 -7.58 -14.73 1.37
N GLU A 371 -8.12 -14.79 2.59
CA GLU A 371 -9.41 -14.18 2.93
C GLU A 371 -9.18 -12.79 3.53
N ARG A 372 -10.15 -11.88 3.46
CA ARG A 372 -10.05 -10.60 4.20
C ARG A 372 -10.61 -10.81 5.60
N SER A 373 -9.97 -10.27 6.64
CA SER A 373 -10.49 -10.30 8.01
C SER A 373 -11.96 -9.84 8.06
N ASN A 374 -12.28 -8.75 7.36
CA ASN A 374 -13.64 -8.20 7.28
C ASN A 374 -14.62 -8.95 6.36
N SER A 375 -14.17 -10.04 5.72
CA SER A 375 -15.09 -10.97 5.06
C SER A 375 -15.71 -11.98 6.03
N LEU A 376 -15.19 -12.09 7.25
CA LEU A 376 -15.80 -12.83 8.35
C LEU A 376 -17.03 -12.06 8.84
N ASP A 377 -18.15 -12.77 9.09
CA ASP A 377 -19.45 -12.16 9.37
C ASP A 377 -19.41 -11.15 10.53
N GLU A 378 -18.73 -11.48 11.63
CA GLU A 378 -18.60 -10.62 12.80
C GLU A 378 -17.87 -9.30 12.50
N HIS A 379 -16.80 -9.36 11.70
CA HIS A 379 -16.02 -8.19 11.30
C HIS A 379 -16.74 -7.37 10.23
N GLN A 380 -17.50 -8.02 9.35
CA GLN A 380 -18.31 -7.33 8.36
C GLN A 380 -19.39 -6.48 9.03
N GLU A 381 -20.04 -7.01 10.07
CA GLU A 381 -21.03 -6.27 10.85
C GLU A 381 -20.39 -5.08 11.59
N ALA A 382 -19.21 -5.29 12.18
CA ALA A 382 -18.45 -4.20 12.80
C ALA A 382 -18.11 -3.09 11.80
N LEU A 383 -17.62 -3.45 10.60
CA LEU A 383 -17.30 -2.50 9.54
C LEU A 383 -18.53 -1.70 9.09
N ARG A 384 -19.68 -2.37 8.90
CA ARG A 384 -20.94 -1.71 8.53
C ARG A 384 -21.40 -0.72 9.59
N LYS A 385 -21.36 -1.10 10.88
CA LYS A 385 -21.72 -0.20 11.99
C LYS A 385 -20.85 1.04 12.02
N VAL A 386 -19.54 0.87 11.86
CA VAL A 386 -18.58 1.98 11.83
C VAL A 386 -18.83 2.91 10.64
N ARG A 387 -19.01 2.35 9.44
CA ARG A 387 -19.35 3.13 8.24
C ARG A 387 -20.65 3.91 8.40
N ALA A 388 -21.68 3.28 8.96
CA ALA A 388 -22.95 3.94 9.22
C ALA A 388 -22.80 5.08 10.25
N ALA A 389 -22.01 4.89 11.31
CA ALA A 389 -21.73 5.92 12.30
C ALA A 389 -20.88 7.08 11.74
N ASN A 390 -20.02 6.80 10.76
CA ASN A 390 -19.12 7.79 10.15
C ASN A 390 -19.73 8.51 8.93
N VAL A 391 -21.00 8.27 8.58
CA VAL A 391 -21.66 9.04 7.51
C VAL A 391 -21.60 10.53 7.81
N GLY A 392 -21.05 11.31 6.87
CA GLY A 392 -20.89 12.76 7.02
C GLY A 392 -19.73 13.18 7.94
N THR A 393 -19.01 12.23 8.54
CA THR A 393 -17.80 12.51 9.32
C THR A 393 -16.57 12.38 8.42
N PRO A 394 -15.78 13.45 8.21
CA PRO A 394 -14.60 13.38 7.37
C PRO A 394 -13.58 12.38 7.91
N ARG A 395 -13.10 11.48 7.04
CA ARG A 395 -11.98 10.59 7.37
C ARG A 395 -10.67 11.35 7.16
N ALA A 396 -10.30 12.17 8.14
CA ALA A 396 -9.15 13.06 8.05
C ALA A 396 -7.87 12.46 8.66
N PHE A 397 -6.73 12.70 8.02
CA PHE A 397 -5.40 12.27 8.51
C PHE A 397 -4.27 13.07 7.88
N ILE A 398 -3.11 13.11 8.54
CA ILE A 398 -1.86 13.40 7.84
C ILE A 398 -1.27 12.10 7.31
N ARG A 399 -0.70 12.15 6.11
CA ARG A 399 0.13 11.11 5.53
C ARG A 399 1.56 11.60 5.49
N THR A 400 2.51 10.69 5.75
CA THR A 400 3.90 10.94 5.41
C THR A 400 4.48 9.92 4.47
N TRP A 401 5.34 10.42 3.59
CA TRP A 401 6.20 9.65 2.71
C TRP A 401 7.65 9.89 3.11
N VAL A 402 8.33 8.83 3.52
CA VAL A 402 9.74 8.88 3.91
C VAL A 402 10.58 8.44 2.72
N ARG A 403 11.17 9.42 2.00
CA ARG A 403 11.97 9.23 0.79
C ARG A 403 13.46 9.27 1.07
N LEU A 404 14.23 8.61 0.20
CA LEU A 404 15.68 8.73 0.14
C LEU A 404 16.03 9.58 -1.07
N VAL A 405 16.73 10.69 -0.84
CA VAL A 405 17.10 11.65 -1.88
C VAL A 405 18.61 11.66 -2.00
N ALA A 406 19.15 11.27 -3.16
CA ALA A 406 20.59 11.29 -3.40
C ALA A 406 21.14 12.71 -3.24
N LYS A 407 22.36 12.85 -2.68
CA LYS A 407 22.98 14.16 -2.37
C LYS A 407 23.15 15.08 -3.58
N ASP A 408 23.22 14.51 -4.78
CA ASP A 408 23.37 15.19 -6.07
C ASP A 408 22.04 15.43 -6.78
N SER A 409 20.92 15.07 -6.16
CA SER A 409 19.58 15.36 -6.68
C SER A 409 19.37 16.88 -6.78
N GLY A 410 18.85 17.33 -7.93
CA GLY A 410 18.41 18.72 -8.13
C GLY A 410 17.25 19.13 -7.22
N GLU A 411 16.62 18.20 -6.51
CA GLU A 411 15.66 18.52 -5.44
C GLU A 411 16.32 19.21 -4.24
N LEU A 412 17.62 18.94 -4.01
CA LEU A 412 18.34 19.45 -2.84
C LEU A 412 18.97 20.82 -3.05
N THR A 413 19.11 21.27 -4.30
CA THR A 413 19.62 22.60 -4.69
C THR A 413 18.51 23.63 -4.65
#